data_AF-A0A1H6QE51-F1
#
_entry.id   AF-A0A1H6QE51-F1
#
_cell.length_a   1.000
_cell.length_b   1.000
_cell.length_c   1.000
_cell.angle_alpha   90.00
_cell.angle_beta   90.00
_cell.angle_gamma   90.00
#
_symmetry.space_group_name_H-M   'P 1'
#
loop_
_entity.id
_entity.type
_entity.pdbx_description
1 polymer ?
#
loop_
_entity_poly.entity_id
_entity_poly.type
_entity_poly.pdbx_seq_one_letter_code
_entity_poly.pdbx_strand_id
1 'polypeptide(L)'
;MTAWLAYLLLALALLIICALSAYALHLWRKVARVEKFRAYEAQQARIHILENLEVVARALKEGQINLTEACLRIYVLLDLYEEGAHWSQQASWQVFQRVHQAAQAWATHQAREALDSKEKYQQDKARRALEEQLEEEILQANHDVLQFIHTQRQQHQIVKSQVQSFTPPKQATPSTQQ
;
A
#
# COMPACT_ATOMS: atom_id res chain seq x y z
N MET A 1 -21.43 -48.04 -46.05
CA MET A 1 -20.15 -47.32 -46.13
C MET A 1 -20.17 -45.98 -45.36
N THR A 2 -21.33 -45.35 -45.16
CA THR A 2 -21.48 -44.05 -44.46
C THR A 2 -21.32 -44.12 -42.94
N ALA A 3 -21.71 -45.23 -42.30
CA ALA A 3 -21.63 -45.38 -40.85
C ALA A 3 -20.20 -45.27 -40.30
N TRP A 4 -19.22 -45.85 -41.00
CA TRP A 4 -17.80 -45.78 -40.62
C TRP A 4 -17.23 -44.35 -40.66
N LEU A 5 -17.61 -43.57 -41.68
CA LEU A 5 -17.25 -42.14 -41.73
C LEU A 5 -17.85 -41.36 -40.55
N ALA A 6 -19.11 -41.64 -40.19
CA ALA A 6 -19.76 -40.97 -39.07
C ALA A 6 -19.04 -41.25 -37.74
N TYR A 7 -18.61 -42.49 -37.48
CA TYR A 7 -17.83 -42.83 -36.29
C TYR A 7 -16.44 -42.17 -36.28
N LEU A 8 -15.76 -42.08 -37.42
CA LEU A 8 -14.46 -41.40 -37.52
C LEU A 8 -14.58 -39.89 -37.25
N LEU A 9 -15.59 -39.23 -37.83
CA LEU A 9 -15.85 -37.82 -37.58
C LEU A 9 -16.23 -37.56 -36.12
N LEU A 10 -17.03 -38.44 -35.52
CA LEU A 10 -17.37 -38.37 -34.10
C LEU A 10 -16.14 -38.52 -33.21
N ALA A 11 -15.28 -39.51 -33.48
CA ALA A 11 -14.04 -39.71 -32.74
C ALA A 11 -13.10 -38.51 -32.87
N LEU A 12 -12.97 -37.94 -34.07
CA LEU A 12 -12.17 -36.74 -34.31
C LEU A 12 -12.74 -35.53 -33.56
N ALA A 13 -14.06 -35.31 -33.60
CA ALA A 13 -14.71 -34.23 -32.86
C ALA A 13 -14.48 -34.37 -31.35
N LEU A 14 -14.65 -35.59 -30.80
CA LEU A 14 -14.37 -35.87 -29.38
C LEU A 14 -12.92 -35.61 -29.03
N LEU A 15 -11.97 -36.02 -29.89
CA LEU A 15 -10.54 -35.77 -29.68
C LEU A 15 -10.23 -34.27 -29.63
N ILE A 16 -10.80 -33.48 -30.55
CA ILE A 16 -10.64 -32.02 -30.58
C ILE A 16 -11.23 -31.39 -29.32
N ILE A 17 -12.44 -31.79 -28.91
CA ILE A 17 -13.10 -31.29 -27.70
C ILE A 17 -12.26 -31.61 -26.45
N CYS A 18 -11.75 -32.84 -26.34
CA CYS A 18 -10.88 -33.24 -25.23
C CYS A 18 -9.58 -32.42 -25.19
N ALA A 19 -8.93 -32.20 -26.33
CA ALA A 19 -7.70 -31.42 -26.41
C ALA A 19 -7.93 -29.94 -26.02
N LEU A 20 -9.00 -29.32 -26.53
CA LEU A 20 -9.36 -27.94 -26.18
C LEU A 20 -9.75 -27.81 -24.71
N SER A 21 -10.50 -28.78 -24.16
CA SER A 21 -10.88 -28.78 -22.75
C SER A 21 -9.66 -28.89 -21.83
N ALA A 22 -8.70 -29.77 -22.17
CA ALA A 22 -7.45 -29.89 -21.43
C ALA A 22 -6.62 -28.59 -21.49
N TYR A 23 -6.56 -27.95 -22.66
CA TYR A 23 -5.86 -26.68 -22.82
C TYR A 23 -6.53 -25.54 -22.03
N ALA A 24 -7.86 -25.45 -22.06
CA ALA A 24 -8.62 -24.47 -21.29
C ALA A 24 -8.40 -24.62 -19.78
N LEU A 25 -8.42 -25.86 -19.27
CA LEU A 25 -8.12 -26.14 -17.86
C LEU A 25 -6.68 -25.77 -17.48
N HIS A 26 -5.71 -26.04 -18.36
CA HIS A 26 -4.33 -25.64 -18.14
C HIS A 26 -4.18 -24.12 -18.06
N LEU A 27 -4.80 -23.38 -18.98
CA LEU A 27 -4.75 -21.93 -19.01
C LEU A 27 -5.46 -21.31 -17.80
N TRP A 28 -6.63 -21.82 -17.42
CA TRP A 28 -7.37 -21.38 -16.24
C TRP A 28 -6.55 -21.55 -14.95
N ARG A 29 -5.87 -22.69 -14.78
CA ARG A 29 -4.96 -22.92 -13.65
C ARG A 29 -3.77 -21.95 -13.63
N LYS A 30 -3.27 -21.57 -14.80
CA LYS A 30 -2.18 -20.58 -14.92
C LYS A 30 -2.65 -19.19 -14.46
N VAL A 31 -3.82 -18.75 -14.93
CA VAL A 31 -4.41 -17.45 -14.54
C VAL A 31 -4.69 -17.44 -13.03
N ALA A 32 -5.37 -18.46 -12.52
CA ALA A 32 -5.69 -18.57 -11.09
C ALA A 32 -4.44 -18.54 -10.19
N ARG A 33 -3.29 -19.06 -10.66
CA ARG A 33 -2.02 -18.99 -9.90
C ARG A 33 -1.46 -17.56 -9.86
N VAL A 34 -1.48 -16.86 -10.99
CA VAL A 34 -0.98 -15.47 -11.08
C VAL A 34 -1.86 -14.55 -10.24
N GLU A 35 -3.18 -14.71 -10.29
CA GLU A 35 -4.12 -13.92 -9.48
C GLU A 35 -3.89 -14.14 -7.98
N LYS A 36 -3.72 -15.39 -7.54
CA LYS A 36 -3.37 -15.70 -6.15
C LYS A 36 -2.06 -15.05 -5.72
N PHE A 37 -1.04 -15.06 -6.59
CA PHE A 37 0.24 -14.42 -6.32
C PHE A 37 0.11 -12.89 -6.22
N ARG A 38 -0.65 -12.26 -7.11
CA ARG A 38 -0.91 -10.80 -7.06
C ARG A 38 -1.66 -10.41 -5.79
N ALA A 39 -2.68 -11.18 -5.41
CA ALA A 39 -3.44 -10.95 -4.18
C ALA A 39 -2.54 -11.10 -2.94
N TYR A 40 -1.63 -12.09 -2.96
CA TYR A 40 -0.63 -12.28 -1.91
C TYR A 40 0.31 -11.06 -1.79
N GLU A 41 0.91 -10.60 -2.89
CA GLU A 41 1.80 -9.44 -2.93
C GLU A 41 1.09 -8.17 -2.44
N ALA A 42 -0.14 -7.91 -2.92
CA ALA A 42 -0.93 -6.76 -2.50
C ALA A 42 -1.21 -6.80 -0.99
N GLN A 43 -1.56 -7.96 -0.45
CA GLN A 43 -1.79 -8.13 0.97
C GLN A 43 -0.50 -7.92 1.79
N GLN A 44 0.62 -8.43 1.29
CA GLN A 44 1.91 -8.28 1.95
C GLN A 44 2.37 -6.81 1.96
N ALA A 45 2.16 -6.09 0.85
CA ALA A 45 2.39 -4.65 0.77
C ALA A 45 1.56 -3.87 1.80
N ARG A 46 0.26 -4.19 1.94
CA ARG A 46 -0.61 -3.58 2.96
C ARG A 46 -0.12 -3.83 4.38
N ILE A 47 0.33 -5.05 4.68
CA ILE A 47 0.91 -5.38 6.00
C ILE A 47 2.16 -4.54 6.26
N HIS A 48 3.06 -4.44 5.28
CA HIS A 48 4.28 -3.64 5.41
C HIS A 48 3.98 -2.15 5.60
N ILE A 49 2.95 -1.61 4.92
CA ILE A 49 2.52 -0.23 5.14
C ILE A 49 2.03 -0.03 6.57
N LEU A 50 1.20 -0.93 7.12
CA LEU A 50 0.75 -0.84 8.52
C LEU A 50 1.89 -0.95 9.53
N GLU A 51 2.86 -1.82 9.28
CA GLU A 51 4.06 -1.96 10.12
C GLU A 51 4.88 -0.66 10.14
N ASN A 52 5.12 -0.07 8.96
CA ASN A 52 5.83 1.20 8.84
C ASN A 52 5.04 2.36 9.49
N LEU A 53 3.72 2.38 9.30
CA LEU A 53 2.85 3.38 9.91
C LEU A 53 2.91 3.31 11.44
N GLU A 54 2.92 2.10 12.01
CA GLU A 54 3.07 1.92 13.45
C GLU A 54 4.42 2.43 13.97
N VAL A 55 5.52 2.16 13.26
CA VAL A 55 6.84 2.65 13.64
C VAL A 55 6.86 4.17 13.72
N VAL A 56 6.31 4.85 12.70
CA VAL A 56 6.26 6.32 12.68
C VAL A 56 5.32 6.86 13.77
N ALA A 57 4.14 6.27 13.94
CA ALA A 57 3.16 6.71 14.93
C ALA A 57 3.68 6.55 16.38
N ARG A 58 4.42 5.48 16.65
CA ARG A 58 5.09 5.27 17.95
C ARG A 58 6.22 6.26 18.16
N ALA A 59 7.09 6.45 17.17
CA ALA A 59 8.16 7.44 17.25
C ALA A 59 7.62 8.85 17.52
N LEU A 60 6.49 9.21 16.89
CA LEU A 60 5.79 10.47 17.13
C LEU A 60 5.28 10.57 18.57
N LYS A 61 4.60 9.53 19.06
CA LYS A 61 4.11 9.46 20.45
C LYS A 61 5.25 9.57 21.47
N GLU A 62 6.41 9.00 21.17
CA GLU A 62 7.60 9.02 22.02
C GLU A 62 8.43 10.31 21.85
N GLY A 63 8.01 11.24 20.99
CA GLY A 63 8.72 12.50 20.75
C GLY A 63 10.08 12.33 20.06
N GLN A 64 10.33 11.19 19.40
CA GLN A 64 11.61 10.88 18.73
C GLN A 64 11.73 11.48 17.33
N ILE A 65 10.64 12.01 16.80
CA ILE A 65 10.54 12.59 15.46
C ILE A 65 9.76 13.91 15.53
N ASN A 66 10.15 14.89 14.70
CA ASN A 66 9.45 16.17 14.63
C ASN A 66 8.00 15.98 14.16
N LEU A 67 7.08 16.74 14.74
CA LEU A 67 5.64 16.72 14.44
C LEU A 67 5.37 16.79 12.93
N THR A 68 5.93 17.79 12.24
CA THR A 68 5.70 17.95 10.80
C THR A 68 6.20 16.77 9.98
N GLU A 69 7.41 16.26 10.29
CA GLU A 69 8.00 15.13 9.55
C GLU A 69 7.17 13.86 9.75
N ALA A 70 6.73 13.60 10.97
CA ALA A 70 5.87 12.47 11.27
C ALA A 70 4.52 12.58 10.55
N CYS A 71 3.89 13.76 10.57
CA CYS A 71 2.63 14.01 9.87
C CYS A 71 2.74 13.74 8.37
N LEU A 72 3.84 14.18 7.73
CA LEU A 72 4.07 13.95 6.30
C LEU A 72 4.24 12.45 5.99
N ARG A 73 4.99 11.71 6.81
CA ARG A 73 5.14 10.26 6.64
C ARG A 73 3.83 9.51 6.87
N ILE A 74 3.09 9.87 7.91
CA ILE A 74 1.77 9.29 8.21
C ILE A 74 0.81 9.57 7.05
N TYR A 75 0.76 10.80 6.53
CA TYR A 75 -0.04 11.17 5.37
C TYR A 75 0.22 10.24 4.17
N VAL A 76 1.50 10.09 3.78
CA VAL A 76 1.86 9.27 2.60
C VAL A 76 1.55 7.79 2.84
N LEU A 77 1.80 7.28 4.04
CA LEU A 77 1.51 5.87 4.37
C LEU A 77 0.01 5.58 4.39
N LEU A 78 -0.82 6.50 4.89
CA LEU A 78 -2.28 6.37 4.84
C LEU A 78 -2.80 6.41 3.40
N ASP A 79 -2.27 7.30 2.57
CA ASP A 79 -2.64 7.41 1.15
C ASP A 79 -2.30 6.14 0.36
N LEU A 80 -1.14 5.54 0.65
CA LEU A 80 -0.72 4.26 0.08
C LEU A 80 -1.56 3.08 0.60
N TYR A 81 -1.97 3.10 1.88
CA TYR A 81 -2.73 1.99 2.49
C TYR A 81 -4.12 1.85 1.87
N GLU A 82 -4.80 2.97 1.62
CA GLU A 82 -6.19 2.98 1.13
C GLU A 82 -6.30 3.01 -0.41
N GLU A 83 -5.18 2.89 -1.15
CA GLU A 83 -5.17 3.00 -2.62
C GLU A 83 -5.89 4.28 -3.12
N GLY A 84 -5.75 5.38 -2.38
CA GLY A 84 -6.42 6.66 -2.67
C GLY A 84 -7.88 6.76 -2.21
N ALA A 85 -8.35 5.87 -1.32
CA ALA A 85 -9.64 6.03 -0.66
C ALA A 85 -9.61 7.05 0.50
N HIS A 86 -10.81 7.33 1.00
CA HIS A 86 -11.23 8.50 1.76
C HIS A 86 -10.78 8.53 3.23
N TRP A 87 -9.54 8.16 3.57
CA TRP A 87 -9.02 8.29 4.93
C TRP A 87 -9.14 9.75 5.46
N SER A 88 -9.13 10.73 4.55
CA SER A 88 -9.38 12.16 4.84
C SER A 88 -10.81 12.50 5.29
N GLN A 89 -11.79 11.60 5.12
CA GLN A 89 -13.14 11.80 5.64
C GLN A 89 -13.21 11.65 7.17
N GLN A 90 -12.24 10.97 7.78
CA GLN A 90 -12.15 10.90 9.23
C GLN A 90 -11.68 12.24 9.77
N ALA A 91 -12.57 12.92 10.51
CA ALA A 91 -12.32 14.28 11.01
C ALA A 91 -10.99 14.39 11.77
N SER A 92 -10.63 13.38 12.56
CA SER A 92 -9.38 13.37 13.32
C SER A 92 -8.12 13.24 12.47
N TRP A 93 -8.21 12.75 11.22
CA TRP A 93 -7.02 12.59 10.36
C TRP A 93 -6.79 13.78 9.43
N GLN A 94 -7.73 14.74 9.37
CA GLN A 94 -7.60 15.94 8.54
C GLN A 94 -6.41 16.81 8.91
N VAL A 95 -5.92 16.73 10.16
CA VAL A 95 -4.71 17.44 10.58
C VAL A 95 -3.49 17.03 9.75
N PHE A 96 -3.34 15.76 9.39
CA PHE A 96 -2.24 15.29 8.55
C PHE A 96 -2.29 15.88 7.14
N GLN A 97 -3.50 15.99 6.58
CA GLN A 97 -3.71 16.63 5.28
C GLN A 97 -3.42 18.13 5.34
N ARG A 98 -3.84 18.83 6.41
CA ARG A 98 -3.56 20.26 6.58
C ARG A 98 -2.06 20.52 6.73
N VAL A 99 -1.34 19.71 7.51
CA VAL A 99 0.12 19.80 7.62
C VAL A 99 0.78 19.54 6.26
N HIS A 100 0.34 18.52 5.52
CA HIS A 100 0.85 18.23 4.18
C HIS A 100 0.64 19.40 3.21
N GLN A 101 -0.56 19.99 3.17
CA GLN A 101 -0.87 21.16 2.34
C GLN A 101 -0.03 22.39 2.74
N ALA A 102 0.13 22.65 4.04
CA ALA A 102 0.98 23.74 4.51
C ALA A 102 2.45 23.54 4.12
N ALA A 103 2.94 22.29 4.17
CA ALA A 103 4.31 21.95 3.82
C ALA A 103 4.61 22.07 2.32
N GLN A 104 3.61 21.97 1.44
CA GLN A 104 3.79 22.15 -0.01
C GLN A 104 4.26 23.56 -0.39
N ALA A 105 3.94 24.56 0.44
CA ALA A 105 4.36 25.94 0.22
C ALA A 105 5.82 26.20 0.64
N TRP A 106 6.49 25.24 1.28
CA TRP A 106 7.84 25.42 1.79
C TRP A 106 8.89 25.04 0.75
N ALA A 107 9.95 25.84 0.68
CA ALA A 107 11.06 25.54 -0.19
C ALA A 107 11.83 24.32 0.35
N THR A 108 11.99 23.30 -0.49
CA THR A 108 12.78 22.10 -0.19
C THR A 108 14.00 22.02 -1.11
N HIS A 109 15.01 21.25 -0.69
CA HIS A 109 16.22 21.00 -1.47
C HIS A 109 16.86 22.28 -2.06
N GLN A 110 17.12 22.32 -3.37
CA GLN A 110 17.77 23.44 -4.06
C GLN A 110 16.99 24.75 -3.93
N ALA A 111 15.66 24.70 -3.85
CA ALA A 111 14.85 25.89 -3.63
C ALA A 111 15.10 26.52 -2.26
N ARG A 112 15.43 25.70 -1.23
CA ARG A 112 15.80 26.20 0.10
C ARG A 112 17.19 26.83 0.08
N GLU A 113 18.14 26.29 -0.68
CA GLU A 113 19.50 26.85 -0.77
C GLU A 113 19.50 28.25 -1.36
N ALA A 114 18.64 28.48 -2.37
CA ALA A 114 18.47 29.75 -3.06
C ALA A 114 17.80 30.87 -2.22
N LEU A 115 17.22 30.55 -1.06
CA LEU A 115 16.61 31.54 -0.17
C LEU A 115 17.66 32.38 0.57
N ASP A 116 17.36 33.66 0.74
CA ASP A 116 18.13 34.53 1.65
C ASP A 116 17.92 34.10 3.11
N SER A 117 18.87 34.46 3.98
CA SER A 117 18.86 34.14 5.40
C SER A 117 17.59 34.62 6.10
N LYS A 118 17.04 35.77 5.68
CA LYS A 118 15.78 36.30 6.20
C LYS A 118 14.59 35.41 5.84
N GLU A 119 14.54 34.90 4.62
CA GLU A 119 13.44 34.06 4.12
C GLU A 119 13.48 32.66 4.76
N LYS A 120 14.67 32.08 4.91
CA LYS A 120 14.89 30.83 5.66
C LYS A 120 14.36 30.96 7.09
N TYR A 121 14.72 32.05 7.78
CA TYR A 121 14.24 32.31 9.14
C TYR A 121 12.72 32.44 9.21
N GLN A 122 12.09 33.15 8.27
CA GLN A 122 10.63 33.29 8.24
C GLN A 122 9.93 31.94 8.01
N GLN A 123 10.44 31.10 7.10
CA GLN A 123 9.90 29.75 6.91
C GLN A 123 10.05 28.88 8.16
N ASP A 124 11.21 28.92 8.83
CA ASP A 124 11.43 28.13 10.05
C ASP A 124 10.57 28.63 11.23
N LYS A 125 10.26 29.93 11.27
CA LYS A 125 9.30 30.49 12.23
C LYS A 125 7.87 30.04 11.93
N ALA A 126 7.46 30.08 10.66
CA ALA A 126 6.15 29.59 10.24
C ALA A 126 5.95 28.11 10.54
N ARG A 127 6.99 27.29 10.31
CA ARG A 127 6.98 25.87 10.65
C ARG A 127 6.79 25.64 12.15
N ARG A 128 7.56 26.33 13.00
CA ARG A 128 7.42 26.21 14.46
C ARG A 128 6.05 26.66 14.96
N ALA A 129 5.53 27.76 14.41
CA ALA A 129 4.19 28.23 14.76
C ALA A 129 3.11 27.22 14.36
N LEU A 130 3.24 26.57 13.21
CA LEU A 130 2.32 25.50 12.79
C LEU A 130 2.40 24.29 13.72
N GLU A 131 3.62 23.87 14.09
CA GLU A 131 3.84 22.76 15.01
C GLU A 131 3.17 23.04 16.36
N GLU A 132 3.37 24.21 16.94
CA GLU A 132 2.76 24.62 18.22
C GLU A 132 1.22 24.74 18.12
N GLN A 133 0.70 25.26 17.00
CA GLN A 133 -0.75 25.40 16.80
C GLN A 133 -1.49 24.08 16.65
N LEU A 134 -0.86 23.08 16.04
CA LEU A 134 -1.49 21.82 15.68
C LEU A 134 -1.04 20.66 16.58
N GLU A 135 -0.12 20.87 17.53
CA GLU A 135 0.47 19.81 18.34
C GLU A 135 -0.58 18.90 18.99
N GLU A 136 -1.52 19.47 19.75
CA GLU A 136 -2.56 18.70 20.44
C GLU A 136 -3.41 17.88 19.45
N GLU A 137 -3.76 18.48 18.32
CA GLU A 137 -4.57 17.82 17.30
C GLU A 137 -3.80 16.71 16.58
N ILE A 138 -2.51 16.92 16.31
CA ILE A 138 -1.61 15.91 15.74
C ILE A 138 -1.47 14.72 16.70
N LEU A 139 -1.29 14.98 17.99
CA LEU A 139 -1.16 13.92 18.99
C LEU A 139 -2.46 13.14 19.16
N GLN A 140 -3.61 13.81 19.13
CA GLN A 140 -4.92 13.16 19.15
C GLN A 140 -5.14 12.31 17.88
N ALA A 141 -4.83 12.84 16.70
CA ALA A 141 -4.90 12.10 15.45
C ALA A 141 -3.98 10.87 15.45
N ASN A 142 -2.77 11.02 15.99
CA ASN A 142 -1.81 9.93 16.13
C ASN A 142 -2.32 8.83 17.09
N HIS A 143 -3.03 9.21 18.15
CA HIS A 143 -3.71 8.24 19.01
C HIS A 143 -4.74 7.42 18.22
N ASP A 144 -5.58 8.08 17.42
CA ASP A 144 -6.59 7.42 16.60
C ASP A 144 -5.95 6.50 15.54
N VAL A 145 -4.82 6.90 14.95
CA VAL A 145 -4.03 6.07 14.03
C VAL A 145 -3.54 4.80 14.74
N LEU A 146 -3.02 4.90 15.96
CA LEU A 146 -2.59 3.72 16.72
C LEU A 146 -3.76 2.78 17.06
N GLN A 147 -4.94 3.32 17.38
CA GLN A 147 -6.16 2.52 17.59
C GLN A 147 -6.57 1.81 16.29
N PHE A 148 -6.59 2.54 15.17
CA PHE A 148 -6.88 1.98 13.87
C PHE A 148 -5.94 0.82 13.52
N ILE A 149 -4.62 1.00 13.68
CA ILE A 149 -3.63 -0.06 13.44
C ILE A 149 -3.93 -1.27 14.32
N HIS A 150 -4.28 -1.07 15.59
CA HIS A 150 -4.63 -2.16 16.49
C HIS A 150 -5.86 -2.93 15.99
N THR A 151 -6.92 -2.24 15.61
CA THR A 151 -8.13 -2.84 15.03
C THR A 151 -7.83 -3.60 13.74
N GLN A 152 -7.07 -3.00 12.82
CA GLN A 152 -6.67 -3.65 11.57
C GLN A 152 -5.83 -4.90 11.86
N ARG A 153 -4.86 -4.83 12.77
CA ARG A 153 -4.04 -5.99 13.15
C ARG A 153 -4.88 -7.16 13.67
N GLN A 154 -5.90 -6.89 14.49
CA GLN A 154 -6.83 -7.92 14.97
C GLN A 154 -7.62 -8.55 13.83
N GLN A 155 -8.14 -7.74 12.90
CA GLN A 155 -8.83 -8.25 11.70
C GLN A 155 -7.90 -9.08 10.81
N HIS A 156 -6.65 -8.65 10.65
CA HIS A 156 -5.65 -9.32 9.82
C HIS A 156 -5.04 -10.59 10.45
N GLN A 157 -5.17 -10.79 11.77
CA GLN A 157 -4.68 -12.01 12.45
C GLN A 157 -5.39 -13.28 11.95
N ILE A 158 -6.61 -13.15 11.41
CA ILE A 158 -7.36 -14.23 10.75
C ILE A 158 -6.81 -14.55 9.35
N VAL A 159 -6.27 -13.55 8.64
CA VAL A 159 -5.79 -13.67 7.24
C VAL A 159 -4.30 -14.07 7.19
N LYS A 160 -3.50 -13.72 8.20
CA LYS A 160 -2.06 -14.01 8.25
C LYS A 160 -1.76 -15.51 8.17
N SER A 161 -2.60 -16.36 8.76
CA SER A 161 -2.50 -17.83 8.67
C SER A 161 -2.64 -18.37 7.24
N GLN A 162 -3.40 -17.67 6.39
CA GLN A 162 -3.71 -18.07 5.02
C GLN A 162 -2.69 -17.52 4.01
N VAL A 163 -2.10 -16.35 4.29
CA VAL A 163 -1.02 -15.74 3.51
C VAL A 163 0.29 -16.49 3.75
N GLN A 164 0.61 -16.81 5.00
CA GLN A 164 1.90 -17.40 5.40
C GLN A 164 2.04 -18.89 5.03
N SER A 165 0.93 -19.56 4.69
CA SER A 165 0.91 -20.92 4.15
C SER A 165 1.06 -20.98 2.62
N PHE A 166 1.01 -19.83 1.92
CA PHE A 166 1.27 -19.75 0.49
C PHE A 166 2.77 -19.68 0.24
N THR A 167 3.35 -20.75 -0.31
CA THR A 167 4.72 -20.71 -0.82
C THR A 167 4.70 -20.10 -2.22
N PRO A 168 5.28 -18.89 -2.43
CA PRO A 168 5.34 -18.32 -3.76
C PRO A 168 6.21 -19.21 -4.67
N PRO A 169 5.90 -19.30 -5.98
CA PRO A 169 6.81 -19.94 -6.92
C PRO A 169 8.17 -19.24 -6.84
N LYS A 170 9.25 -20.02 -6.77
CA LYS A 170 10.64 -19.52 -6.73
C LYS A 170 10.78 -18.45 -7.82
N GLN A 171 10.96 -17.19 -7.42
CA GLN A 171 11.16 -16.09 -8.36
C GLN A 171 12.33 -16.49 -9.25
N ALA A 172 12.10 -16.64 -10.56
CA ALA A 172 13.21 -16.59 -11.50
C ALA A 172 13.78 -15.19 -11.32
N THR A 173 14.97 -15.12 -10.71
CA THR A 173 15.71 -13.88 -10.52
C THR A 173 15.68 -13.11 -11.83
N PRO A 174 15.31 -11.82 -11.84
CA PRO A 174 15.47 -11.01 -13.04
C PRO A 174 16.96 -11.03 -13.32
N SER A 175 17.33 -11.65 -14.44
CA SER A 175 18.67 -11.54 -15.01
C SER A 175 19.02 -10.07 -15.04
N THR A 176 20.04 -9.69 -14.28
CA THR A 176 20.71 -8.39 -14.35
C THR A 176 20.95 -8.05 -15.81
N GLN A 177 20.11 -7.20 -16.38
CA GLN A 177 20.40 -6.44 -17.59
C GLN A 177 20.79 -5.05 -17.14
N GLN A 178 22.05 -4.91 -16.72
CA GLN A 178 22.85 -3.69 -16.85
C GLN A 178 24.30 -4.13 -17.06
#